data_AF-A0A1F2YI48-F1
#
_entry.id   AF-A0A1F2YI48-F1
#
_cell.length_a   1.000
_cell.length_b   1.000
_cell.length_c   1.000
_cell.angle_alpha   90.00
_cell.angle_beta   90.00
_cell.angle_gamma   90.00
#
_symmetry.space_group_name_H-M   'P 1'
#
loop_
_entity.id
_entity.type
_entity.pdbx_description
1 polymer ?
#
loop_
_entity_poly.entity_id
_entity_poly.type
_entity_poly.pdbx_seq_one_letter_code
_entity_poly.pdbx_strand_id
1 'polypeptide(L)'
;MPNSKFPKLLDYDALKQQFGEEESPTTQYCHTQVTQETDDALDFDEENQPKPTGLTGSRLRSYAFAVLTRKEYSKAELIEKLATWAMHREEVITLVEELSAQNYQSDQRVAEITLSSQKRKGKGPNRIKLALKTKKIDTGLILEELKET
;
A
#
# COMPACT_ATOMS: atom_id res chain seq x y z
N MET A 1 -22.30 -42.65 10.06
CA MET A 1 -21.48 -41.78 10.93
C MET A 1 -20.26 -41.33 10.14
N PRO A 2 -19.98 -40.02 10.01
CA PRO A 2 -18.87 -39.54 9.20
C PRO A 2 -17.54 -39.82 9.91
N ASN A 3 -16.77 -40.76 9.38
CA ASN A 3 -15.37 -40.98 9.77
C ASN A 3 -14.54 -39.82 9.23
N SER A 4 -14.38 -38.78 10.05
CA SER A 4 -13.44 -37.71 9.75
C SER A 4 -12.04 -38.31 9.66
N LYS A 5 -11.38 -38.15 8.51
CA LYS A 5 -10.05 -38.71 8.21
C LYS A 5 -8.94 -38.16 9.11
N PHE A 6 -9.26 -37.15 9.93
CA PHE A 6 -8.34 -36.56 10.89
C PHE A 6 -9.03 -36.46 12.26
N PRO A 7 -8.34 -36.89 13.34
CA PRO A 7 -8.86 -36.81 14.70
C PRO A 7 -9.06 -35.34 15.12
N LYS A 8 -10.14 -35.07 15.84
CA LYS A 8 -10.51 -33.70 16.28
C LYS A 8 -9.57 -33.13 17.34
N LEU A 9 -8.83 -33.99 18.03
CA LEU A 9 -7.91 -33.63 19.11
C LEU A 9 -6.64 -34.44 18.96
N LEU A 10 -5.49 -33.76 19.01
CA LEU A 10 -4.17 -34.39 19.01
C LEU A 10 -3.86 -34.89 20.42
N ASP A 11 -3.39 -36.13 20.53
CA ASP A 11 -3.08 -36.77 21.81
C ASP A 11 -1.69 -36.32 22.29
N TYR A 12 -1.69 -35.30 23.16
CA TYR A 12 -0.49 -34.56 23.54
C TYR A 12 0.51 -35.43 24.33
N ASP A 13 0.00 -36.36 25.14
CA ASP A 13 0.83 -37.26 25.95
C ASP A 13 1.57 -38.29 25.10
N ALA A 14 0.95 -38.77 24.02
CA ALA A 14 1.57 -39.70 23.08
C ALA A 14 2.70 -39.02 22.28
N LEU A 15 2.47 -37.77 21.83
CA LEU A 15 3.49 -36.96 21.18
C LEU A 15 4.66 -36.65 22.13
N LYS A 16 4.36 -36.34 23.40
CA LYS A 16 5.37 -36.06 24.41
C LYS A 16 6.24 -37.27 24.72
N GLN A 17 5.69 -38.48 24.72
CA GLN A 17 6.48 -39.71 24.89
C GLN A 17 7.30 -40.05 23.64
N GLN A 18 6.76 -39.80 22.44
CA GLN A 18 7.45 -40.12 21.20
C GLN A 18 8.60 -39.14 20.88
N PHE A 19 8.49 -37.90 21.33
CA PHE A 19 9.44 -36.81 21.04
C PHE A 19 10.10 -36.23 22.31
N GLY A 20 10.05 -36.97 23.42
CA GLY A 20 10.61 -36.54 24.70
C GLY A 20 12.14 -36.62 24.75
N GLU A 21 12.74 -35.44 24.92
CA GLU A 21 14.12 -35.14 25.35
C GLU A 21 15.23 -35.17 24.30
N GLU A 22 15.28 -34.10 23.50
CA GLU A 22 16.53 -33.38 23.17
C GLU A 22 16.28 -31.90 23.49
N GLU A 23 17.06 -31.35 24.41
CA GLU A 23 17.01 -29.93 24.76
C GLU A 23 17.61 -29.06 23.65
N SER A 24 16.87 -27.99 23.32
CA SER A 24 17.29 -26.70 22.72
C SER A 24 17.09 -26.49 21.20
N PRO A 25 16.78 -25.26 20.70
CA PRO A 25 16.27 -24.05 21.37
C PRO A 25 15.07 -23.35 20.67
N THR A 26 14.39 -22.48 21.43
CA THR A 26 13.60 -21.32 21.00
C THR A 26 12.34 -21.54 20.14
N THR A 27 11.15 -21.39 20.75
CA THR A 27 10.05 -20.60 20.14
C THR A 27 9.23 -19.94 21.25
N GLN A 28 9.14 -18.62 21.14
CA GLN A 28 8.55 -17.68 22.09
C GLN A 28 7.03 -17.87 22.25
N TYR A 29 6.56 -17.93 23.50
CA TYR A 29 5.22 -17.47 23.87
C TYR A 29 5.28 -16.74 25.22
N CYS A 30 4.58 -15.60 25.26
CA CYS A 30 4.59 -14.61 26.32
C CYS A 30 3.96 -15.09 27.64
N HIS A 31 4.79 -15.23 28.67
CA HIS A 31 4.35 -15.17 30.05
C HIS A 31 5.48 -14.57 30.89
N THR A 32 5.35 -13.29 31.25
CA THR A 32 6.29 -12.61 32.14
C THR A 32 6.17 -13.22 33.53
N GLN A 33 7.02 -14.19 33.82
CA GLN A 33 7.38 -14.55 35.19
C GLN A 33 8.66 -13.83 35.54
N VAL A 34 8.54 -12.97 36.53
CA VAL A 34 9.62 -12.21 37.13
C VAL A 34 10.56 -13.20 37.83
N THR A 35 11.77 -13.34 37.32
CA THR A 35 12.91 -13.86 38.09
C THR A 35 14.04 -12.87 37.96
N GLN A 36 14.43 -12.36 39.11
CA GLN A 36 15.41 -11.31 39.34
C GLN A 36 16.84 -11.81 39.05
N GLU A 37 17.68 -10.84 38.70
CA GLU A 37 19.14 -10.83 38.84
C GLU A 37 19.97 -11.62 37.79
N THR A 38 20.08 -11.02 36.61
CA THR A 38 21.39 -10.86 35.95
C THR A 38 21.53 -9.39 35.56
N ASP A 39 22.43 -8.69 36.23
CA ASP A 39 22.68 -7.24 36.18
C ASP A 39 23.62 -6.85 35.01
N ASP A 40 23.67 -7.65 33.95
CA ASP A 40 24.47 -7.39 32.74
C ASP A 40 23.58 -6.95 31.59
N ALA A 41 23.20 -5.68 31.68
CA ALA A 41 23.14 -4.72 30.59
C ALA A 41 22.69 -5.25 29.21
N LEU A 42 21.37 -5.40 29.04
CA LEU A 42 20.75 -5.04 27.78
C LEU A 42 20.79 -3.52 27.65
N ASP A 43 21.98 -3.00 27.34
CA ASP A 43 22.18 -1.60 27.02
C ASP A 43 21.59 -1.35 25.64
N PHE A 44 20.27 -1.14 25.61
CA PHE A 44 19.57 -0.55 24.47
C PHE A 44 19.78 0.97 24.45
N ASP A 45 21.01 1.42 24.73
CA ASP A 45 21.54 2.71 24.29
C ASP A 45 21.75 2.65 22.76
N GLU A 46 20.71 2.21 22.04
CA GLU A 46 20.57 2.50 20.63
C GLU A 46 20.24 3.99 20.57
N GLU A 47 21.31 4.77 20.44
CA GLU A 47 21.29 6.21 20.25
C GLU A 47 20.06 6.62 19.44
N ASN A 48 19.38 7.66 19.93
CA ASN A 48 18.24 8.32 19.31
C ASN A 48 18.62 8.88 17.93
N GLN A 49 18.82 8.00 16.95
CA GLN A 49 18.98 8.34 15.55
C GLN A 49 17.59 8.72 15.07
N PRO A 50 17.39 9.93 14.52
CA PRO A 50 16.08 10.35 14.03
C PRO A 50 15.64 9.39 12.92
N LYS A 51 14.74 8.46 13.24
CA LYS A 51 14.17 7.52 12.26
C LYS A 51 13.64 8.35 11.09
N PRO A 52 14.13 8.10 9.86
CA PRO A 52 13.87 9.02 8.78
C PRO A 52 12.38 8.95 8.44
N THR A 53 11.71 10.10 8.58
CA THR A 53 10.25 10.21 8.50
C THR A 53 9.80 10.21 7.05
N GLY A 54 9.59 9.03 6.45
CA GLY A 54 9.05 8.91 5.09
C GLY A 54 8.95 7.47 4.58
N LEU A 55 8.03 7.21 3.66
CA LEU A 55 7.94 5.94 2.95
C LEU A 55 9.01 5.87 1.86
N THR A 56 9.65 4.71 1.73
CA THR A 56 10.67 4.42 0.70
C THR A 56 10.44 3.04 0.09
N GLY A 57 10.95 2.83 -1.12
CA GLY A 57 11.05 1.54 -1.81
C GLY A 57 9.75 0.76 -1.87
N SER A 58 9.80 -0.47 -1.34
CA SER A 58 8.67 -1.41 -1.32
C SER A 58 7.43 -0.82 -0.64
N ARG A 59 7.61 -0.09 0.48
CA ARG A 59 6.48 0.50 1.22
C ARG A 59 5.79 1.59 0.41
N LEU A 60 6.57 2.41 -0.31
CA LEU A 60 6.05 3.43 -1.22
C LEU A 60 5.25 2.78 -2.37
N ARG A 61 5.79 1.71 -2.97
CA ARG A 61 5.11 0.95 -4.03
C ARG A 61 3.79 0.32 -3.54
N SER A 62 3.80 -0.36 -2.38
CA SER A 62 2.58 -0.92 -1.80
C SER A 62 1.53 0.16 -1.53
N TYR A 63 1.96 1.34 -1.05
CA TYR A 63 1.06 2.47 -0.86
C TYR A 63 0.48 2.99 -2.18
N ALA A 64 1.30 3.12 -3.24
CA ALA A 64 0.84 3.53 -4.56
C ALA A 64 -0.25 2.58 -5.10
N PHE A 65 -0.06 1.27 -4.99
CA PHE A 65 -1.09 0.30 -5.36
C PHE A 65 -2.35 0.42 -4.50
N ALA A 66 -2.20 0.56 -3.18
CA ALA A 66 -3.34 0.74 -2.28
C ALA A 66 -4.16 2.01 -2.59
N VAL A 67 -3.53 3.06 -3.13
CA VAL A 67 -4.20 4.28 -3.56
C VAL A 67 -4.91 4.06 -4.91
N LEU A 68 -4.24 3.46 -5.89
CA LEU A 68 -4.79 3.21 -7.23
C LEU A 68 -5.99 2.26 -7.22
N THR A 69 -6.04 1.30 -6.28
CA THR A 69 -7.19 0.39 -6.13
C THR A 69 -8.51 1.09 -5.77
N ARG A 70 -8.45 2.28 -5.15
CA ARG A 70 -9.65 2.99 -4.70
C ARG A 70 -10.20 3.97 -5.73
N LYS A 71 -9.31 4.55 -6.54
CA LYS A 71 -9.64 5.63 -7.47
C LYS A 71 -8.55 5.77 -8.53
N GLU A 72 -8.97 6.17 -9.74
CA GLU A 72 -8.07 6.61 -10.81
C GLU A 72 -7.48 8.00 -10.51
N TYR A 73 -6.15 8.10 -10.56
CA TYR A 73 -5.38 9.33 -10.35
C TYR A 73 -4.69 9.75 -11.63
N SER A 74 -4.61 11.05 -11.91
CA SER A 74 -3.68 11.54 -12.94
C SER A 74 -2.24 11.37 -12.49
N LYS A 75 -1.30 11.37 -13.43
CA LYS A 75 0.14 11.27 -13.15
C LYS A 75 0.56 12.35 -12.15
N ALA A 76 0.13 13.58 -12.37
CA ALA A 76 0.42 14.70 -11.50
C ALA A 76 -0.24 14.58 -10.11
N GLU A 77 -1.51 14.19 -10.03
CA GLU A 77 -2.20 13.98 -8.75
C GLU A 77 -1.54 12.85 -7.94
N LEU A 78 -1.12 11.77 -8.62
CA LEU A 78 -0.47 10.63 -7.98
C LEU A 78 0.90 11.03 -7.42
N ILE A 79 1.69 11.78 -8.19
CA ILE A 79 3.00 12.29 -7.73
C ILE A 79 2.82 13.18 -6.49
N GLU A 80 1.88 14.12 -6.51
CA GLU A 80 1.62 14.99 -5.35
C GLU A 80 1.18 14.20 -4.12
N LYS A 81 0.31 13.21 -4.32
CA LYS A 81 -0.20 12.36 -3.23
C LYS A 81 0.93 11.54 -2.60
N LEU A 82 1.76 10.90 -3.42
CA LEU A 82 2.86 10.07 -2.94
C LEU A 82 3.99 10.93 -2.33
N ALA A 83 4.31 12.08 -2.93
CA ALA A 83 5.33 13.00 -2.41
C ALA A 83 5.00 13.60 -1.04
N THR A 84 3.72 13.59 -0.62
CA THR A 84 3.33 14.02 0.73
C THR A 84 3.87 13.07 1.81
N TRP A 85 4.10 11.80 1.47
CA TRP A 85 4.50 10.75 2.41
C TRP A 85 5.87 10.15 2.10
N ALA A 86 6.37 10.34 0.88
CA ALA A 86 7.66 9.83 0.45
C ALA A 86 8.82 10.69 0.95
N MET A 87 9.96 10.05 1.17
CA MET A 87 11.20 10.74 1.56
C MET A 87 11.87 11.44 0.37
N HIS A 88 11.87 10.79 -0.79
CA HIS A 88 12.50 11.30 -2.00
C HIS A 88 11.47 11.48 -3.10
N ARG A 89 11.36 12.71 -3.63
CA ARG A 89 10.43 13.01 -4.73
C ARG A 89 10.85 12.35 -6.04
N GLU A 90 12.15 12.18 -6.27
CA GLU A 90 12.68 11.54 -7.48
C GLU A 90 12.23 10.08 -7.58
N GLU A 91 12.28 9.34 -6.48
CA GLU A 91 11.80 7.96 -6.38
C GLU A 91 10.30 7.85 -6.68
N VAL A 92 9.49 8.84 -6.27
CA VAL A 92 8.07 8.89 -6.61
C VAL A 92 7.89 9.06 -8.12
N ILE A 93 8.67 9.93 -8.76
CA ILE A 93 8.54 10.19 -10.20
C ILE A 93 8.90 8.94 -11.00
N THR A 94 9.99 8.25 -10.65
CA THR A 94 10.39 7.01 -11.32
C THR A 94 9.34 5.92 -11.14
N LEU A 95 8.84 5.74 -9.92
CA LEU A 95 7.77 4.77 -9.63
C LEU A 95 6.50 5.06 -10.43
N VAL A 96 6.08 6.33 -10.51
CA VAL A 96 4.88 6.70 -11.26
C VAL A 96 5.06 6.48 -12.76
N GLU A 97 6.26 6.72 -13.31
CA GLU A 97 6.57 6.39 -14.70
C GLU A 97 6.44 4.89 -14.98
N GLU A 98 6.99 4.05 -14.09
CA GLU A 98 6.85 2.60 -14.21
C GLU A 98 5.38 2.14 -14.16
N LEU A 99 4.59 2.73 -13.25
CA LEU A 99 3.16 2.43 -13.14
C LEU A 99 2.38 2.86 -14.38
N SER A 100 2.77 3.98 -14.99
CA SER A 100 2.19 4.44 -16.26
C SER A 100 2.56 3.51 -17.42
N ALA A 101 3.82 3.11 -17.52
CA ALA A 101 4.30 2.16 -18.52
C ALA A 101 3.62 0.79 -18.42
N GLN A 102 3.32 0.34 -17.20
CA GLN A 102 2.57 -0.88 -16.93
C GLN A 102 1.04 -0.70 -17.02
N ASN A 103 0.58 0.49 -17.42
CA ASN A 103 -0.82 0.85 -17.58
C ASN A 103 -1.67 0.70 -16.29
N TYR A 104 -1.02 0.73 -15.12
CA TYR A 104 -1.70 0.85 -13.83
C TYR A 104 -2.28 2.26 -13.63
N GLN A 105 -1.62 3.28 -14.18
CA GLN A 105 -2.06 4.67 -14.19
C GLN A 105 -2.24 5.13 -15.63
N SER A 106 -3.37 5.78 -15.93
CA SER A 106 -3.67 6.33 -17.26
C SER A 106 -4.41 7.66 -17.14
N ASP A 107 -3.80 8.74 -17.64
CA ASP A 107 -4.42 10.08 -17.65
C ASP A 107 -5.67 10.11 -18.53
N GLN A 108 -5.69 9.30 -19.60
CA GLN A 108 -6.85 9.11 -20.47
C GLN A 108 -8.07 8.64 -19.69
N ARG A 109 -7.95 7.55 -18.91
CA ARG A 109 -9.07 7.02 -18.09
C ARG A 109 -9.59 8.06 -17.11
N VAL A 110 -8.69 8.83 -16.49
CA VAL A 110 -9.09 9.89 -15.54
C VAL A 110 -9.86 11.00 -16.26
N ALA A 111 -9.45 11.34 -17.49
CA ALA A 111 -10.10 12.34 -18.32
C ALA A 111 -11.53 11.91 -18.68
N GLU A 112 -11.71 10.69 -19.17
CA GLU A 112 -13.00 10.09 -19.56
C GLU A 112 -13.97 10.00 -18.37
N ILE A 113 -13.49 9.52 -17.21
CA ILE A 113 -14.28 9.44 -15.98
C ILE A 113 -14.72 10.84 -15.54
N THR A 114 -13.82 11.82 -15.63
CA THR A 114 -14.11 13.20 -15.27
C THR A 114 -15.15 13.80 -16.23
N LEU A 115 -14.97 13.63 -17.53
CA LEU A 115 -15.90 14.08 -18.56
C LEU A 115 -17.30 13.49 -18.30
N SER A 116 -17.39 12.17 -18.18
CA SER A 116 -18.64 11.45 -17.94
C SER A 116 -19.34 11.91 -16.65
N SER A 117 -18.58 12.11 -15.56
CA SER A 117 -19.10 12.60 -14.29
C SER A 117 -19.65 14.02 -14.39
N GLN A 118 -18.93 14.92 -15.06
CA GLN A 118 -19.34 16.32 -15.21
C GLN A 118 -20.54 16.46 -16.16
N LYS A 119 -20.59 15.66 -17.24
CA LYS A 119 -21.73 15.59 -18.17
C LYS A 119 -23.00 15.15 -17.44
N ARG A 120 -22.92 14.10 -16.60
CA ARG A 120 -24.04 13.64 -15.76
C ARG A 120 -24.53 14.70 -14.77
N LYS A 121 -23.64 15.58 -14.31
CA LYS A 121 -23.96 16.73 -13.44
C LYS A 121 -24.49 17.95 -14.22
N GLY A 122 -24.69 17.84 -15.53
CA GLY A 122 -25.17 18.93 -16.39
C GLY A 122 -24.18 20.08 -16.53
N LYS A 123 -22.87 19.84 -16.34
CA LYS A 123 -21.85 20.89 -16.50
C LYS A 123 -21.49 21.05 -17.97
N GLY A 124 -21.49 22.28 -18.45
CA GLY A 124 -21.10 22.61 -19.82
C GLY A 124 -19.60 22.45 -20.10
N PRO A 125 -19.19 22.52 -21.39
CA PRO A 125 -17.83 22.21 -21.85
C PRO A 125 -16.74 23.05 -21.18
N ASN A 126 -16.99 24.34 -20.93
CA ASN A 126 -16.01 25.22 -20.27
C ASN A 126 -15.75 24.80 -18.81
N ARG A 127 -16.78 24.33 -18.10
CA ARG A 127 -16.64 23.82 -16.72
C ARG A 127 -15.91 22.47 -16.71
N ILE A 128 -16.15 21.63 -17.71
CA ILE A 128 -15.44 20.35 -17.89
C ILE A 128 -13.95 20.60 -18.14
N LYS A 129 -13.60 21.51 -19.07
CA LYS A 129 -12.21 21.91 -19.33
C LYS A 129 -11.51 22.42 -18.07
N LEU A 130 -12.20 23.22 -17.27
CA LEU A 130 -11.67 23.69 -15.99
C LEU A 130 -11.42 22.52 -15.02
N ALA A 131 -12.35 21.58 -14.90
CA ALA A 131 -12.20 20.42 -14.03
C ALA A 131 -11.00 19.54 -14.41
N LEU A 132 -10.74 19.36 -15.71
CA LEU A 132 -9.55 18.64 -16.18
C LEU A 132 -8.25 19.39 -15.90
N LYS A 133 -8.25 20.72 -16.10
CA LYS A 133 -7.09 21.56 -15.78
C LYS A 133 -6.75 21.51 -14.29
N THR A 134 -7.74 21.47 -13.40
CA THR A 134 -7.54 21.29 -11.96
C THR A 134 -6.82 19.98 -11.64
N LYS A 135 -7.11 18.91 -12.40
CA LYS A 135 -6.45 17.60 -12.28
C LYS A 135 -5.12 17.52 -13.03
N LYS A 136 -4.67 18.63 -13.65
CA LYS A 136 -3.46 18.75 -14.46
C LYS A 136 -3.41 17.76 -15.64
N ILE A 137 -4.57 17.46 -16.22
CA ILE A 137 -4.70 16.60 -17.40
C ILE A 137 -4.77 17.49 -18.63
N ASP A 138 -4.10 17.09 -19.71
CA ASP A 138 -4.24 17.77 -20.99
C ASP A 138 -5.67 17.63 -21.53
N THR A 139 -6.28 18.76 -21.84
CA THR A 139 -7.61 18.81 -22.46
C THR A 139 -7.62 18.15 -23.84
N GLY A 140 -6.47 18.01 -24.50
CA GLY A 140 -6.30 17.32 -25.78
C GLY A 140 -6.89 15.90 -25.78
N LEU A 141 -6.77 15.20 -24.66
CA LEU A 141 -7.18 13.80 -24.50
C LEU A 141 -8.69 13.55 -24.67
N ILE A 142 -9.51 14.58 -24.51
CA ILE A 142 -10.98 14.47 -24.60
C ILE A 142 -11.60 15.39 -25.67
N LEU A 143 -10.77 15.99 -26.53
CA LEU A 143 -11.26 16.95 -27.53
C LEU A 143 -12.20 16.32 -28.53
N GLU A 144 -12.01 15.04 -28.88
CA GLU A 144 -12.87 14.32 -29.81
C GLU A 144 -14.24 14.06 -29.19
N GLU A 145 -14.28 13.58 -27.95
CA GLU A 145 -15.50 13.25 -27.21
C GLU A 145 -16.37 14.48 -26.91
N LEU A 146 -15.75 15.66 -26.76
CA LEU A 146 -16.47 16.93 -26.57
C LEU A 146 -17.14 17.44 -27.85
N LYS A 147 -16.72 17.02 -29.04
CA LYS A 147 -17.33 17.46 -30.31
C LYS A 147 -18.58 16.66 -30.66
N GLU A 148 -18.71 15.45 -30.12
CA GLU A 148 -19.82 14.53 -30.41
C GLU A 148 -21.07 14.77 -29.54
N THR A 149 -21.04 15.73 -28.61
CA THR A 149 -22.17 16.07 -27.71
C THR A 149 -22.70 17.47 -27.99
#